data_AF-A0A2D7CBJ8-F1
#
_entry.id   AF-A0A2D7CBJ8-F1
#
_cell.length_a   1.000
_cell.length_b   1.000
_cell.length_c   1.000
_cell.angle_alpha   90.00
_cell.angle_beta   90.00
_cell.angle_gamma   90.00
#
_symmetry.space_group_name_H-M   'P 1'
#
loop_
_entity.id
_entity.type
_entity.pdbx_description
1 polymer ?
#
loop_
_entity_poly.entity_id
_entity_poly.type
_entity_poly.pdbx_seq_one_letter_code
_entity_poly.pdbx_strand_id
1 'polypeptide(L)'
;VMAANNDGLGRLSAVLEDALARVPEEREALLGVAADVAVQRGEVERARGYLDAMAAPDAIAQAALLRLEGRTEEAEGLLLDAVQSSNALRPRIALITARIEDRLPEQNDDVGELLAHLDAMNPATIPVHERRSAVVASGLLKFRVLVLAGRFDEAVELLADLASTDALSSQAVTDLRWRHAISDDPLAPKLMEDLDEHLNGRDDLSAIALRMSLLERTVHEGHEDAHMAATRLTLPEGDSLPVRRLLARHATALARLTEGTSKRSKLLHAAALHRQAGSMRAAKALLNEAEASRGR
;
A
#
# COMPACT_ATOMS: atom_id res chain seq x y z
N VAL A 1 -11.42 5.98 -23.24
CA VAL A 1 -11.68 6.50 -21.87
C VAL A 1 -10.51 6.03 -21.02
N MET A 2 -9.39 6.75 -21.12
CA MET A 2 -8.10 6.37 -20.52
C MET A 2 -7.58 7.60 -19.76
N ALA A 3 -6.91 7.39 -18.63
CA ALA A 3 -6.27 8.40 -17.77
C ALA A 3 -7.09 9.05 -16.63
N ALA A 4 -8.28 8.56 -16.24
CA ALA A 4 -9.10 9.25 -15.24
C ALA A 4 -8.51 9.32 -13.81
N ASN A 5 -7.70 8.34 -13.37
CA ASN A 5 -7.30 8.26 -11.96
C ASN A 5 -6.00 9.02 -11.61
N ASN A 6 -5.00 9.08 -12.51
CA ASN A 6 -3.79 9.90 -12.29
C ASN A 6 -4.01 11.39 -12.61
N ASP A 7 -4.96 11.70 -13.49
CA ASP A 7 -5.36 13.07 -13.85
C ASP A 7 -6.10 13.77 -12.69
N GLY A 8 -6.85 13.01 -11.87
CA GLY A 8 -7.58 13.55 -10.71
C GLY A 8 -6.69 14.20 -9.65
N LEU A 9 -5.58 13.55 -9.25
CA LEU A 9 -4.64 14.13 -8.29
C LEU A 9 -3.86 15.32 -8.87
N GLY A 10 -3.60 15.32 -10.18
CA GLY A 10 -2.96 16.46 -10.85
C GLY A 10 -3.84 17.69 -10.88
N ARG A 11 -5.12 17.50 -11.24
CA ARG A 11 -6.14 18.56 -11.19
C ARG A 11 -6.35 19.07 -9.77
N LEU A 12 -6.40 18.17 -8.79
CA LEU A 12 -6.52 18.55 -7.37
C LEU A 12 -5.31 19.37 -6.91
N SER A 13 -4.09 18.97 -7.27
CA SER A 13 -2.88 19.75 -6.99
C SER A 13 -2.97 21.17 -7.54
N ALA A 14 -3.41 21.33 -8.79
CA ALA A 14 -3.57 22.65 -9.41
C ALA A 14 -4.64 23.49 -8.70
N VAL A 15 -5.77 22.89 -8.32
CA VAL A 15 -6.84 23.57 -7.55
C VAL A 15 -6.35 23.99 -6.16
N LEU A 16 -5.54 23.17 -5.49
CA LEU A 16 -4.97 23.49 -4.18
C LEU A 16 -3.96 24.63 -4.26
N GLU A 17 -3.12 24.67 -5.30
CA GLU A 17 -2.18 25.78 -5.55
C GLU A 17 -2.94 27.11 -5.73
N ASP A 18 -4.02 27.09 -6.53
CA ASP A 18 -4.90 28.25 -6.72
C ASP A 18 -5.62 28.67 -5.42
N ALA A 19 -6.08 27.71 -4.62
CA ALA A 19 -6.76 27.97 -3.35
C ALA A 19 -5.79 28.58 -2.32
N LEU A 20 -4.57 28.06 -2.20
CA LEU A 20 -3.53 28.57 -1.32
C LEU A 20 -3.16 30.03 -1.62
N ALA A 21 -3.25 30.44 -2.89
CA ALA A 21 -3.01 31.82 -3.30
C ALA A 21 -4.17 32.78 -2.94
N ARG A 22 -5.39 32.26 -2.74
CA ARG A 22 -6.63 33.05 -2.65
C ARG A 22 -7.32 33.03 -1.29
N VAL A 23 -7.06 32.01 -0.47
CA VAL A 23 -7.75 31.80 0.82
C VAL A 23 -6.74 31.76 1.97
N PRO A 24 -6.27 32.94 2.45
CA PRO A 24 -5.24 33.00 3.48
C PRO A 24 -5.72 32.47 4.84
N GLU A 25 -7.03 32.51 5.10
CA GLU A 25 -7.62 32.12 6.39
C GLU A 25 -7.60 30.60 6.63
N GLU A 26 -7.67 29.80 5.56
CA GLU A 26 -7.62 28.33 5.62
C GLU A 26 -6.26 27.76 5.21
N ARG A 27 -5.25 28.64 5.06
CA ARG A 27 -3.96 28.30 4.48
C ARG A 27 -3.31 27.09 5.14
N GLU A 28 -3.32 27.01 6.48
CA GLU A 28 -2.68 25.91 7.21
C GLU A 28 -3.32 24.55 6.86
N ALA A 29 -4.66 24.48 6.83
CA ALA A 29 -5.38 23.26 6.47
C ALA A 29 -5.15 22.88 5.00
N LEU A 30 -5.14 23.87 4.10
CA LEU A 30 -4.86 23.66 2.68
C LEU A 30 -3.41 23.19 2.45
N LEU A 31 -2.44 23.69 3.21
CA LEU A 31 -1.05 23.23 3.15
C LEU A 31 -0.94 21.75 3.54
N GLY A 32 -1.65 21.33 4.59
CA GLY A 32 -1.71 19.91 4.99
C GLY A 32 -2.25 19.01 3.87
N VAL A 33 -3.38 19.40 3.25
CA VAL A 33 -3.96 18.63 2.13
C VAL A 33 -3.04 18.64 0.91
N ALA A 34 -2.39 19.76 0.60
CA ALA A 34 -1.43 19.86 -0.50
C ALA A 34 -0.20 18.99 -0.27
N ALA A 35 0.32 18.93 0.96
CA ALA A 35 1.39 18.02 1.35
C ALA A 35 0.99 16.56 1.14
N ASP A 36 -0.20 16.15 1.60
CA ASP A 36 -0.71 14.79 1.41
C ASP A 36 -0.85 14.42 -0.06
N VAL A 37 -1.39 15.33 -0.89
CA VAL A 37 -1.50 15.12 -2.34
C VAL A 37 -0.13 14.98 -2.99
N ALA A 38 0.83 15.83 -2.62
CA ALA A 38 2.20 15.75 -3.14
C ALA A 38 2.88 14.43 -2.74
N VAL A 39 2.68 13.95 -1.50
CA VAL A 39 3.15 12.64 -1.05
C VAL A 39 2.54 11.51 -1.88
N GLN A 40 1.22 11.52 -2.12
CA GLN A 40 0.55 10.48 -2.93
C GLN A 40 1.04 10.48 -4.38
N ARG A 41 1.46 11.64 -4.90
CA ARG A 41 2.08 11.80 -6.21
C ARG A 41 3.58 11.47 -6.22
N GLY A 42 4.17 11.20 -5.05
CA GLY A 42 5.61 10.94 -4.91
C GLY A 42 6.49 12.16 -5.19
N GLU A 43 5.96 13.37 -4.99
CA GLU A 43 6.61 14.66 -5.23
C GLU A 43 7.27 15.17 -3.93
N VAL A 44 8.41 14.58 -3.59
CA VAL A 44 9.14 14.81 -2.32
C VAL A 44 9.39 16.29 -2.04
N GLU A 45 9.95 17.02 -3.00
CA GLU A 45 10.32 18.43 -2.81
C GLU A 45 9.11 19.34 -2.62
N ARG A 46 7.99 19.04 -3.28
CA ARG A 46 6.74 19.80 -3.12
C ARG A 46 6.10 19.52 -1.76
N ALA A 47 6.03 18.25 -1.37
CA ALA A 47 5.54 17.86 -0.05
C ALA A 47 6.35 18.54 1.06
N ARG A 48 7.68 18.53 0.96
CA ARG A 48 8.57 19.24 1.89
C ARG A 48 8.27 20.74 1.93
N GLY A 49 8.18 21.40 0.77
CA GLY A 49 7.87 22.82 0.69
C GLY A 49 6.53 23.20 1.34
N TYR A 50 5.51 22.35 1.23
CA TYR A 50 4.23 22.59 1.92
C TYR A 50 4.33 22.40 3.43
N LEU A 51 5.00 21.34 3.90
CA LEU A 51 5.18 21.09 5.33
C LEU A 51 6.07 22.15 6.01
N ASP A 52 7.15 22.58 5.36
CA ASP A 52 8.04 23.64 5.88
C ASP A 52 7.33 24.99 6.00
N ALA A 53 6.26 25.21 5.22
CA ALA A 53 5.45 26.43 5.28
C ALA A 53 4.38 26.40 6.39
N MET A 54 4.15 25.25 7.03
CA MET A 54 3.23 25.09 8.15
C MET A 54 3.90 25.50 9.46
N ALA A 55 3.14 26.09 10.38
CA ALA A 55 3.65 26.43 11.71
C ALA A 55 3.81 25.19 12.59
N ALA A 56 2.92 24.21 12.43
CA ALA A 56 2.93 22.95 13.17
C ALA A 56 2.46 21.80 12.26
N PRO A 57 3.36 21.21 11.46
CA PRO A 57 2.99 20.13 10.54
C PRO A 57 2.62 18.87 11.32
N ASP A 58 1.58 18.16 10.88
CA ASP A 58 1.11 16.94 11.53
C ASP A 58 2.15 15.80 11.41
N ALA A 59 2.25 15.00 12.47
CA ALA A 59 3.23 13.90 12.55
C ALA A 59 3.04 12.84 11.46
N ILE A 60 1.80 12.61 11.01
CA ILE A 60 1.51 11.62 9.95
C ILE A 60 2.06 12.10 8.61
N ALA A 61 1.83 13.37 8.27
CA ALA A 61 2.29 13.95 7.02
C ALA A 61 3.83 14.02 6.97
N GLN A 62 4.47 14.41 8.08
CA GLN A 62 5.93 14.37 8.22
C GLN A 62 6.49 12.95 8.07
N ALA A 63 5.88 11.96 8.74
CA ALA A 63 6.32 10.57 8.62
C ALA A 63 6.19 10.06 7.17
N ALA A 64 5.12 10.44 6.47
CA ALA A 64 4.94 10.04 5.08
C ALA A 64 6.02 10.64 4.15
N LEU A 65 6.42 11.90 4.36
CA LEU A 65 7.55 12.50 3.66
C LEU A 65 8.87 11.78 3.97
N LEU A 66 9.17 11.56 5.25
CA LEU A 66 10.39 10.86 5.69
C LEU A 66 10.53 9.48 5.05
N ARG A 67 9.42 8.74 4.88
CA ARG A 67 9.42 7.47 4.15
C ARG A 67 9.84 7.62 2.69
N LEU A 68 9.34 8.64 1.99
CA LEU A 68 9.73 8.90 0.60
C LEU A 68 11.20 9.34 0.48
N GLU A 69 11.76 9.95 1.52
CA GLU A 69 13.19 10.28 1.63
C GLU A 69 14.05 9.05 1.98
N GLY A 70 13.45 7.89 2.25
CA GLY A 70 14.14 6.67 2.68
C GLY A 70 14.52 6.65 4.17
N ARG A 71 13.99 7.59 4.98
CA ARG A 71 14.22 7.72 6.43
C ARG A 71 13.13 6.99 7.22
N THR A 72 12.91 5.71 6.91
CA THR A 72 11.79 4.94 7.48
C THR A 72 11.88 4.76 9.00
N GLU A 73 13.07 4.57 9.57
CA GLU A 73 13.23 4.41 11.02
C GLU A 73 12.80 5.69 11.77
N GLU A 74 13.15 6.86 11.24
CA GLU A 74 12.72 8.15 11.79
C GLU A 74 11.21 8.36 11.61
N ALA A 75 10.67 8.00 10.45
CA ALA A 75 9.23 8.07 10.19
C ALA A 75 8.43 7.17 11.14
N GLU A 76 8.92 5.96 11.40
CA GLU A 76 8.30 5.01 12.32
C GLU A 76 8.38 5.49 13.77
N GLY A 77 9.53 6.00 14.21
CA GLY A 77 9.68 6.63 15.52
C GLY A 77 8.68 7.77 15.73
N LEU A 78 8.53 8.64 14.74
CA LEU A 78 7.58 9.74 14.77
C LEU A 78 6.12 9.27 14.90
N LEU A 79 5.75 8.20 14.19
CA LEU A 79 4.41 7.61 14.29
C LEU A 79 4.19 6.91 15.64
N LEU A 80 5.19 6.20 16.17
CA LEU A 80 5.12 5.56 17.48
C LEU A 80 4.96 6.61 18.58
N ASP A 81 5.72 7.70 18.55
CA ASP A 81 5.59 8.81 19.48
C ASP A 81 4.21 9.46 19.38
N ALA A 82 3.67 9.64 18.17
CA ALA A 82 2.32 10.14 17.95
C ALA A 82 1.23 9.19 18.50
N VAL A 83 1.42 7.88 18.35
CA VAL A 83 0.53 6.83 18.89
C VAL A 83 0.56 6.76 20.42
N GLN A 84 1.71 7.06 21.04
CA GLN A 84 1.86 7.06 22.50
C GLN A 84 1.36 8.37 23.14
N SER A 85 1.65 9.50 22.50
CA SER A 85 1.25 10.83 22.99
C SER A 85 -0.23 11.13 22.78
N SER A 86 -0.81 10.55 21.73
CA SER A 86 -2.24 10.66 21.45
C SER A 86 -2.83 9.26 21.31
N ASN A 87 -3.90 8.95 22.03
CA ASN A 87 -4.72 7.76 21.74
C ASN A 87 -5.47 7.90 20.39
N ALA A 88 -4.99 8.75 19.47
CA ALA A 88 -5.65 9.05 18.23
C ALA A 88 -5.58 7.86 17.28
N LEU A 89 -6.72 7.58 16.65
CA LEU A 89 -6.85 6.52 15.66
C LEU A 89 -5.99 6.76 14.41
N ARG A 90 -5.83 8.03 13.96
CA ARG A 90 -5.17 8.37 12.70
C ARG A 90 -3.67 7.97 12.68
N PRO A 91 -2.85 8.29 13.70
CA PRO A 91 -1.46 7.81 13.76
C PRO A 91 -1.33 6.29 13.76
N ARG A 92 -2.25 5.57 14.43
CA ARG A 92 -2.26 4.10 14.43
C ARG A 92 -2.55 3.54 13.03
N ILE A 93 -3.57 4.08 12.35
CA ILE A 93 -3.89 3.72 10.96
C ILE A 93 -2.69 3.97 10.05
N ALA A 94 -2.01 5.11 10.19
CA ALA A 94 -0.83 5.45 9.40
C ALA A 94 0.34 4.48 9.67
N LEU A 95 0.62 4.16 10.94
CA LEU A 95 1.65 3.19 11.33
C LEU A 95 1.39 1.81 10.74
N ILE A 96 0.18 1.29 10.93
CA ILE A 96 -0.22 -0.03 10.41
C ILE A 96 -0.12 -0.04 8.89
N THR A 97 -0.63 0.98 8.21
CA THR A 97 -0.57 1.08 6.75
C THR A 97 0.87 1.13 6.26
N ALA A 98 1.74 1.91 6.91
CA ALA A 98 3.14 2.03 6.55
C ALA A 98 3.88 0.69 6.63
N ARG A 99 3.69 -0.05 7.73
CA ARG A 99 4.28 -1.39 7.89
C ARG A 99 3.72 -2.41 6.92
N ILE A 100 2.41 -2.36 6.63
CA ILE A 100 1.79 -3.27 5.66
C ILE A 100 2.37 -3.07 4.25
N GLU A 101 2.68 -1.82 3.88
CA GLU A 101 3.22 -1.42 2.58
C GLU A 101 4.74 -1.59 2.46
N ASP A 102 5.46 -1.57 3.59
CA ASP A 102 6.93 -1.70 3.64
C ASP A 102 7.37 -3.16 3.83
N ARG A 103 6.85 -4.09 3.04
CA ARG A 103 7.27 -5.48 3.11
C ARG A 103 7.13 -6.23 1.80
N LEU A 104 7.89 -7.30 1.70
CA LEU A 104 7.69 -8.38 0.72
C LEU A 104 6.58 -9.33 1.22
N PRO A 105 5.96 -10.10 0.31
CA PRO A 105 4.83 -10.99 0.65
C PRO A 105 5.12 -11.98 1.79
N GLU A 106 6.35 -12.50 1.87
CA GLU A 106 6.75 -13.49 2.87
C GLU A 106 7.14 -12.90 4.24
N GLN A 107 7.25 -11.58 4.37
CA GLN A 107 7.70 -10.94 5.60
C GLN A 107 6.52 -10.69 6.55
N ASN A 108 6.35 -11.60 7.51
CA ASN A 108 5.22 -11.60 8.44
C ASN A 108 5.63 -11.46 9.93
N ASP A 109 6.88 -11.10 10.21
CA ASP A 109 7.44 -11.09 11.58
C ASP A 109 6.71 -10.14 12.54
N ASP A 110 6.15 -9.04 12.04
CA ASP A 110 5.49 -7.98 12.81
C ASP A 110 3.96 -8.12 12.89
N VAL A 111 3.38 -9.17 12.31
CA VAL A 111 1.92 -9.34 12.23
C VAL A 111 1.26 -9.37 13.62
N GLY A 112 1.90 -9.98 14.62
CA GLY A 112 1.38 -9.98 16.00
C GLY A 112 1.30 -8.57 16.60
N GLU A 113 2.29 -7.73 16.35
CA GLU A 113 2.30 -6.33 16.81
C GLU A 113 1.25 -5.49 16.06
N LEU A 114 1.08 -5.72 14.75
CA LEU A 114 0.02 -5.07 13.97
C LEU A 114 -1.38 -5.40 14.50
N LEU A 115 -1.63 -6.65 14.88
CA LEU A 115 -2.89 -7.06 15.51
C LEU A 115 -3.09 -6.36 16.86
N ALA A 116 -2.05 -6.25 17.69
CA ALA A 116 -2.13 -5.52 18.95
C ALA A 116 -2.46 -4.03 18.74
N HIS A 117 -1.88 -3.39 17.72
CA HIS A 117 -2.22 -2.01 17.38
C HIS A 117 -3.67 -1.87 16.91
N LEU A 118 -4.17 -2.83 16.11
CA LEU A 118 -5.55 -2.86 15.62
C LEU A 118 -6.55 -3.03 16.77
N ASP A 119 -6.30 -3.96 17.69
CA ASP A 119 -7.21 -4.21 18.83
C ASP A 119 -7.22 -3.04 19.83
N ALA A 120 -6.15 -2.24 19.86
CA ALA A 120 -6.07 -1.01 20.65
C ALA A 120 -6.68 0.23 19.93
N MET A 121 -7.19 0.09 18.70
CA MET A 121 -7.85 1.20 18.00
C MET A 121 -9.20 1.52 18.64
N ASN A 122 -9.43 2.79 18.95
CA ASN A 122 -10.69 3.25 19.50
C ASN A 122 -11.35 4.32 18.61
N PRO A 123 -12.32 3.94 17.76
CA PRO A 123 -13.03 4.89 16.90
C PRO A 123 -13.76 6.01 17.66
N ALA A 124 -14.02 5.87 18.96
CA ALA A 124 -14.68 6.91 19.75
C ALA A 124 -13.85 8.21 19.86
N THR A 125 -12.53 8.14 19.64
CA THR A 125 -11.63 9.30 19.66
C THR A 125 -11.79 10.21 18.43
N ILE A 126 -12.54 9.77 17.41
CA ILE A 126 -12.79 10.52 16.18
C ILE A 126 -14.17 11.22 16.26
N PRO A 127 -14.33 12.41 15.66
CA PRO A 127 -15.62 13.11 15.59
C PRO A 127 -16.74 12.23 15.01
N VAL A 128 -17.96 12.37 15.53
CA VAL A 128 -19.11 11.50 15.22
C VAL A 128 -19.35 11.33 13.71
N HIS A 129 -19.22 12.42 12.95
CA HIS A 129 -19.43 12.43 11.50
C HIS A 129 -18.38 11.62 10.71
N GLU A 130 -17.20 11.38 11.28
CA GLU A 130 -16.12 10.59 10.68
C GLU A 130 -16.07 9.14 11.21
N ARG A 131 -16.77 8.82 12.31
CA ARG A 131 -16.66 7.51 12.99
C ARG A 131 -16.99 6.33 12.10
N ARG A 132 -18.00 6.45 11.23
CA ARG A 132 -18.36 5.37 10.29
C ARG A 132 -17.19 5.03 9.37
N SER A 133 -16.59 6.05 8.76
CA SER A 133 -15.42 5.88 7.88
C SER A 133 -14.22 5.30 8.63
N ALA A 134 -13.99 5.76 9.86
CA ALA A 134 -12.94 5.23 10.73
C ALA A 134 -13.13 3.75 11.09
N VAL A 135 -14.36 3.32 11.41
CA VAL A 135 -14.69 1.91 11.67
C VAL A 135 -14.46 1.06 10.44
N VAL A 136 -14.90 1.52 9.27
CA VAL A 136 -14.72 0.80 7.99
C VAL A 136 -13.24 0.69 7.64
N ALA A 137 -12.47 1.78 7.74
CA ALA A 137 -11.02 1.76 7.50
C ALA A 137 -10.29 0.81 8.47
N SER A 138 -10.68 0.84 9.75
CA SER A 138 -10.16 -0.08 10.77
C SER A 138 -10.46 -1.54 10.43
N GLY A 139 -11.69 -1.83 10.01
CA GLY A 139 -12.11 -3.16 9.58
C GLY A 139 -11.34 -3.64 8.35
N LEU A 140 -11.13 -2.78 7.35
CA LEU A 140 -10.34 -3.11 6.15
C LEU A 140 -8.88 -3.40 6.48
N LEU A 141 -8.27 -2.64 7.40
CA LEU A 141 -6.92 -2.91 7.89
C LEU A 141 -6.86 -4.22 8.65
N LYS A 142 -7.83 -4.48 9.54
CA LYS A 142 -7.91 -5.74 10.29
C LYS A 142 -8.08 -6.94 9.36
N PHE A 143 -8.97 -6.85 8.37
CA PHE A 143 -9.10 -7.86 7.32
C PHE A 143 -7.75 -8.13 6.64
N ARG A 144 -7.03 -7.07 6.24
CA ARG A 144 -5.74 -7.24 5.58
C ARG A 144 -4.76 -7.97 6.49
N VAL A 145 -4.60 -7.55 7.74
CA VAL A 145 -3.68 -8.16 8.70
C VAL A 145 -4.06 -9.61 9.02
N LEU A 146 -5.35 -9.95 9.12
CA LEU A 146 -5.81 -11.32 9.34
C LEU A 146 -5.42 -12.24 8.16
N VAL A 147 -5.61 -11.79 6.92
CA VAL A 147 -5.18 -12.53 5.72
C VAL A 147 -3.68 -12.80 5.75
N LEU A 148 -2.88 -11.83 6.18
CA LEU A 148 -1.41 -11.98 6.28
C LEU A 148 -0.99 -12.89 7.43
N ALA A 149 -1.79 -12.94 8.49
CA ALA A 149 -1.60 -13.84 9.63
C ALA A 149 -2.01 -15.30 9.31
N GLY A 150 -2.58 -15.57 8.13
CA GLY A 150 -3.20 -16.86 7.82
C GLY A 150 -4.47 -17.15 8.63
N ARG A 151 -5.08 -16.12 9.25
CA ARG A 151 -6.32 -16.24 10.05
C ARG A 151 -7.53 -16.06 9.12
N PHE A 152 -7.66 -17.00 8.18
CA PHE A 152 -8.57 -16.90 7.05
C PHE A 152 -10.05 -16.95 7.45
N ASP A 153 -10.42 -17.82 8.40
CA ASP A 153 -11.80 -17.92 8.89
C ASP A 153 -12.28 -16.57 9.49
N GLU A 154 -11.46 -15.97 10.36
CA GLU A 154 -11.77 -14.66 10.95
C GLU A 154 -11.80 -13.54 9.91
N ALA A 155 -10.98 -13.62 8.86
CA ALA A 155 -11.01 -12.65 7.77
C ALA A 155 -12.32 -12.75 6.97
N VAL A 156 -12.84 -13.95 6.72
CA VAL A 156 -14.11 -14.18 6.03
C VAL A 156 -15.28 -13.66 6.86
N GLU A 157 -15.31 -13.98 8.16
CA GLU A 157 -16.33 -13.47 9.09
C GLU A 157 -16.36 -11.94 9.11
N LEU A 158 -15.19 -11.31 9.28
CA LEU A 158 -15.07 -9.85 9.28
C LEU A 158 -15.51 -9.23 7.95
N LEU A 159 -15.20 -9.86 6.82
CA LEU A 159 -15.62 -9.37 5.51
C LEU A 159 -17.14 -9.47 5.32
N ALA A 160 -17.78 -10.52 5.85
CA ALA A 160 -19.22 -10.65 5.86
C ALA A 160 -19.89 -9.55 6.70
N ASP A 161 -19.34 -9.27 7.88
CA ASP A 161 -19.80 -8.17 8.73
C ASP A 161 -19.67 -6.82 8.01
N LEU A 162 -18.51 -6.52 7.42
CA LEU A 162 -18.29 -5.28 6.67
C LEU A 162 -19.25 -5.15 5.48
N ALA A 163 -19.48 -6.23 4.75
CA ALA A 163 -20.41 -6.25 3.61
C ALA A 163 -21.86 -5.96 4.05
N SER A 164 -22.24 -6.33 5.27
CA SER A 164 -23.59 -6.05 5.81
C SER A 164 -23.85 -4.58 6.15
N THR A 165 -22.80 -3.75 6.22
CA THR A 165 -22.91 -2.34 6.64
C THR A 165 -23.22 -1.35 5.50
N ASP A 166 -23.34 -1.84 4.26
CA ASP A 166 -23.48 -1.05 3.02
C ASP A 166 -22.41 0.05 2.85
N ALA A 167 -21.30 -0.02 3.59
CA ALA A 167 -20.23 0.97 3.53
C ALA A 167 -19.27 0.74 2.36
N LEU A 168 -19.27 -0.47 1.79
CA LEU A 168 -18.46 -0.86 0.66
C LEU A 168 -19.36 -1.16 -0.54
N SER A 169 -18.88 -0.81 -1.73
CA SER A 169 -19.56 -1.24 -2.96
C SER A 169 -19.48 -2.76 -3.10
N SER A 170 -20.44 -3.35 -3.81
CA SER A 170 -20.41 -4.79 -4.15
C SER A 170 -19.09 -5.19 -4.81
N GLN A 171 -18.57 -4.35 -5.71
CA GLN A 171 -17.27 -4.56 -6.35
C GLN A 171 -16.11 -4.61 -5.34
N ALA A 172 -16.08 -3.69 -4.36
CA ALA A 172 -15.02 -3.66 -3.35
C ALA A 172 -15.07 -4.90 -2.45
N VAL A 173 -16.27 -5.36 -2.08
CA VAL A 173 -16.44 -6.61 -1.32
C VAL A 173 -15.93 -7.80 -2.14
N THR A 174 -16.28 -7.89 -3.42
CA THR A 174 -15.81 -8.97 -4.30
C THR A 174 -14.30 -8.94 -4.51
N ASP A 175 -13.69 -7.76 -4.69
CA ASP A 175 -12.23 -7.63 -4.78
C ASP A 175 -11.52 -8.07 -3.49
N LEU A 176 -12.12 -7.82 -2.32
CA LEU A 176 -11.60 -8.31 -1.03
C LEU A 176 -11.73 -9.83 -0.90
N ARG A 177 -12.85 -10.42 -1.36
CA ARG A 177 -13.01 -11.88 -1.42
C ARG A 177 -11.94 -12.51 -2.29
N TRP A 178 -11.68 -11.94 -3.47
CA TRP A 178 -10.60 -12.41 -4.34
C TRP A 178 -9.22 -12.30 -3.69
N ARG A 179 -8.97 -11.23 -2.94
CA ARG A 179 -7.71 -11.11 -2.19
C ARG A 179 -7.55 -12.19 -1.12
N HIS A 180 -8.64 -12.56 -0.45
CA HIS A 180 -8.66 -13.69 0.48
C HIS A 180 -8.42 -15.03 -0.26
N ALA A 181 -9.18 -15.31 -1.31
CA ALA A 181 -9.05 -16.54 -2.11
C ALA A 181 -7.64 -16.70 -2.72
N ILE A 182 -7.07 -15.61 -3.26
CA ILE A 182 -5.67 -15.58 -3.73
C ILE A 182 -4.68 -15.91 -2.61
N SER A 183 -5.01 -15.75 -1.34
CA SER A 183 -4.09 -16.06 -0.23
C SER A 183 -4.30 -17.45 0.38
N ASP A 184 -5.52 -17.99 0.31
CA ASP A 184 -5.94 -19.20 1.03
C ASP A 184 -6.18 -20.40 0.11
N ASP A 185 -6.91 -20.20 -1.00
CA ASP A 185 -7.32 -21.29 -1.88
C ASP A 185 -6.14 -21.90 -2.63
N PRO A 186 -6.15 -23.20 -2.99
CA PRO A 186 -5.11 -23.77 -3.85
C PRO A 186 -5.03 -23.05 -5.20
N LEU A 187 -3.82 -22.90 -5.75
CA LEU A 187 -3.56 -22.38 -7.11
C LEU A 187 -4.02 -23.36 -8.21
N ALA A 188 -5.29 -23.74 -8.20
CA ALA A 188 -5.89 -24.62 -9.20
C ALA A 188 -6.33 -23.81 -10.44
N PRO A 189 -6.43 -24.45 -11.64
CA PRO A 189 -6.88 -23.79 -12.85
C PRO A 189 -8.19 -23.02 -12.70
N LYS A 190 -9.13 -23.57 -11.93
CA LYS A 190 -10.42 -22.94 -11.65
C LYS A 190 -10.29 -21.58 -10.96
N LEU A 191 -9.40 -21.45 -9.97
CA LEU A 191 -9.17 -20.17 -9.27
C LEU A 191 -8.69 -19.10 -10.26
N MET A 192 -7.78 -19.49 -11.15
CA MET A 192 -7.22 -18.60 -12.17
C MET A 192 -8.25 -18.19 -13.21
N GLU A 193 -9.06 -19.14 -13.70
CA GLU A 193 -10.14 -18.89 -14.65
C GLU A 193 -11.22 -17.96 -14.08
N ASP A 194 -11.72 -18.26 -12.87
CA ASP A 194 -12.76 -17.47 -12.22
C ASP A 194 -12.25 -16.04 -11.89
N LEU A 195 -10.98 -15.89 -11.50
CA LEU A 195 -10.37 -14.58 -11.28
C LEU A 195 -10.18 -13.81 -12.59
N ASP A 196 -9.73 -14.47 -13.66
CA ASP A 196 -9.58 -13.84 -14.98
C ASP A 196 -10.93 -13.34 -15.52
N GLU A 197 -12.02 -14.10 -15.31
CA GLU A 197 -13.38 -13.66 -15.62
C GLU A 197 -13.76 -12.40 -14.84
N HIS A 198 -13.54 -12.39 -13.52
CA HIS A 198 -13.82 -11.23 -12.65
C HIS A 198 -13.03 -9.97 -13.05
N LEU A 199 -11.79 -10.16 -13.52
CA LEU A 199 -10.91 -9.05 -13.87
C LEU A 199 -11.00 -8.65 -15.35
N ASN A 200 -11.79 -9.36 -16.15
CA ASN A 200 -11.87 -9.13 -17.59
C ASN A 200 -12.29 -7.69 -17.92
N GLY A 201 -11.55 -7.04 -18.82
CA GLY A 201 -11.78 -5.64 -19.21
C GLY A 201 -11.45 -4.59 -18.15
N ARG A 202 -10.94 -4.98 -16.96
CA ARG A 202 -10.56 -4.04 -15.89
C ARG A 202 -9.07 -3.70 -15.91
N ASP A 203 -8.78 -2.42 -15.97
CA ASP A 203 -7.45 -1.80 -15.92
C ASP A 203 -7.26 -0.86 -14.71
N ASP A 204 -8.20 -0.86 -13.77
CA ASP A 204 -8.12 -0.07 -12.54
C ASP A 204 -7.04 -0.61 -11.59
N LEU A 205 -6.53 0.25 -10.69
CA LEU A 205 -5.46 -0.11 -9.75
C LEU A 205 -5.81 -1.30 -8.86
N SER A 206 -7.09 -1.50 -8.50
CA SER A 206 -7.50 -2.63 -7.66
C SER A 206 -7.39 -3.94 -8.44
N ALA A 207 -7.85 -3.95 -9.69
CA ALA A 207 -7.71 -5.10 -10.59
C ALA A 207 -6.23 -5.46 -10.84
N ILE A 208 -5.38 -4.46 -11.09
CA ILE A 208 -3.94 -4.68 -11.29
C ILE A 208 -3.28 -5.19 -9.99
N ALA A 209 -3.68 -4.66 -8.83
CA ALA A 209 -3.17 -5.14 -7.55
C ALA A 209 -3.57 -6.59 -7.23
N LEU A 210 -4.75 -7.04 -7.68
CA LEU A 210 -5.16 -8.45 -7.58
C LEU A 210 -4.30 -9.35 -8.47
N ARG A 211 -4.13 -8.99 -9.75
CA ARG A 211 -3.22 -9.72 -10.67
C ARG A 211 -1.80 -9.80 -10.12
N MET A 212 -1.31 -8.70 -9.56
CA MET A 212 0.01 -8.65 -8.93
C MET A 212 0.11 -9.57 -7.71
N SER A 213 -0.95 -9.66 -6.89
CA SER A 213 -0.96 -10.54 -5.72
C SER A 213 -0.97 -12.02 -6.12
N LEU A 214 -1.73 -12.38 -7.17
CA LEU A 214 -1.68 -13.73 -7.74
C LEU A 214 -0.29 -14.05 -8.29
N LEU A 215 0.32 -13.13 -9.05
CA LEU A 215 1.66 -13.31 -9.59
C LEU A 215 2.71 -13.48 -8.47
N GLU A 216 2.65 -12.69 -7.41
CA GLU A 216 3.55 -12.87 -6.26
C GLU A 216 3.43 -14.26 -5.64
N ARG A 217 2.21 -14.76 -5.50
CA ARG A 217 1.97 -16.10 -4.95
C ARG A 217 2.46 -17.20 -5.90
N THR A 218 2.16 -17.12 -7.19
CA THR A 218 2.64 -18.12 -8.16
C THR A 218 4.17 -18.16 -8.24
N VAL A 219 4.83 -17.01 -8.14
CA VAL A 219 6.31 -16.92 -8.06
C VAL A 219 6.83 -17.52 -6.76
N HIS A 220 6.19 -17.23 -5.64
CA HIS A 220 6.60 -17.73 -4.33
C HIS A 220 6.48 -19.25 -4.23
N GLU A 221 5.38 -19.82 -4.75
CA GLU A 221 5.10 -21.26 -4.75
C GLU A 221 5.80 -22.02 -5.89
N GLY A 222 6.47 -21.33 -6.83
CA GLY A 222 7.17 -21.95 -7.95
C GLY A 222 6.22 -22.56 -9.00
N HIS A 223 5.03 -21.98 -9.17
CA HIS A 223 4.03 -22.45 -10.13
C HIS A 223 4.51 -22.27 -11.58
N GLU A 224 4.22 -23.23 -12.46
CA GLU A 224 4.73 -23.26 -13.84
C GLU A 224 4.30 -22.04 -14.67
N ASP A 225 3.09 -21.53 -14.43
CA ASP A 225 2.55 -20.36 -15.14
C ASP A 225 3.15 -19.01 -14.72
N ALA A 226 4.01 -18.95 -13.70
CA ALA A 226 4.49 -17.70 -13.13
C ALA A 226 5.23 -16.81 -14.16
N HIS A 227 6.05 -17.39 -15.03
CA HIS A 227 6.72 -16.64 -16.11
C HIS A 227 5.72 -16.05 -17.11
N MET A 228 4.70 -16.82 -17.50
CA MET A 228 3.68 -16.37 -18.44
C MET A 228 2.75 -15.32 -17.82
N ALA A 229 2.44 -15.42 -16.53
CA ALA A 229 1.69 -14.40 -15.80
C ALA A 229 2.48 -13.09 -15.70
N ALA A 230 3.79 -13.16 -15.45
CA ALA A 230 4.67 -11.99 -15.33
C ALA A 230 4.78 -11.18 -16.62
N THR A 231 4.78 -11.84 -17.78
CA THR A 231 4.87 -11.18 -19.09
C THR A 231 3.56 -10.59 -19.58
N ARG A 232 2.42 -11.17 -19.17
CA ARG A 232 1.08 -10.67 -19.52
C ARG A 232 0.61 -9.50 -18.65
N LEU A 233 1.24 -9.29 -17.49
CA LEU A 233 0.85 -8.20 -16.58
C LEU A 233 1.25 -6.84 -17.16
N THR A 234 0.28 -6.10 -17.66
CA THR A 234 0.46 -4.69 -18.04
C THR A 234 0.35 -3.80 -16.80
N LEU A 235 1.39 -3.02 -16.55
CA LEU A 235 1.41 -2.05 -15.45
C LEU A 235 0.97 -0.66 -15.94
N PRO A 236 0.33 0.14 -15.07
CA PRO A 236 -0.10 1.47 -15.43
C PRO A 236 1.10 2.41 -15.59
N GLU A 237 0.99 3.38 -16.48
CA GLU A 237 1.95 4.46 -16.62
C GLU A 237 1.69 5.57 -15.59
N GLY A 238 2.76 6.18 -15.08
CA GLY A 238 2.70 7.38 -14.23
C GLY A 238 3.59 7.29 -12.99
N ASP A 239 3.64 8.41 -12.26
CA ASP A 239 4.60 8.62 -11.18
C ASP A 239 4.00 8.55 -9.77
N SER A 240 2.70 8.21 -9.64
CA SER A 240 2.05 8.14 -8.33
C SER A 240 2.60 7.00 -7.48
N LEU A 241 2.53 7.16 -6.16
CA LEU A 241 3.09 6.22 -5.21
C LEU A 241 2.52 4.79 -5.35
N PRO A 242 1.20 4.59 -5.55
CA PRO A 242 0.66 3.25 -5.81
C PRO A 242 1.25 2.59 -7.06
N VAL A 243 1.50 3.37 -8.12
CA VAL A 243 2.09 2.86 -9.37
C VAL A 243 3.54 2.45 -9.16
N ARG A 244 4.35 3.29 -8.49
CA ARG A 244 5.74 2.94 -8.12
C ARG A 244 5.82 1.65 -7.30
N ARG A 245 4.87 1.44 -6.37
CA ARG A 245 4.78 0.22 -5.57
C ARG A 245 4.45 -1.01 -6.40
N LEU A 246 3.52 -0.91 -7.35
CA LEU A 246 3.23 -2.02 -8.28
C LEU A 246 4.44 -2.36 -9.16
N LEU A 247 5.16 -1.35 -9.66
CA LEU A 247 6.39 -1.53 -10.42
C LEU A 247 7.48 -2.25 -9.59
N ALA A 248 7.68 -1.83 -8.34
CA ALA A 248 8.65 -2.46 -7.44
C ALA A 248 8.30 -3.94 -7.14
N ARG A 249 7.01 -4.23 -6.92
CA ARG A 249 6.49 -5.59 -6.72
C ARG A 249 6.68 -6.46 -7.96
N HIS A 250 6.35 -5.96 -9.15
CA HIS A 250 6.56 -6.69 -10.41
C HIS A 250 8.04 -6.94 -10.70
N ALA A 251 8.90 -5.95 -10.50
CA ALA A 251 10.34 -6.11 -10.64
C ALA A 251 10.90 -7.17 -9.67
N THR A 252 10.33 -7.26 -8.46
CA THR A 252 10.66 -8.33 -7.49
C THR A 252 10.29 -9.71 -8.03
N ALA A 253 9.07 -9.87 -8.55
CA ALA A 253 8.62 -11.11 -9.18
C ALA A 253 9.53 -11.51 -10.35
N LEU A 254 9.84 -10.58 -11.26
CA LEU A 254 10.73 -10.82 -12.39
C LEU A 254 12.15 -11.20 -11.96
N ALA A 255 12.68 -10.55 -10.92
CA ALA A 255 14.00 -10.87 -10.38
C ALA A 255 14.04 -12.30 -9.82
N ARG A 256 12.99 -12.73 -9.11
CA ARG A 256 12.89 -14.07 -8.52
C ARG A 256 12.72 -15.18 -9.55
N LEU A 257 11.99 -14.90 -10.63
CA LEU A 257 11.84 -15.80 -11.79
C LEU A 257 13.10 -15.90 -12.67
N THR A 258 14.08 -15.04 -12.44
CA THR A 258 15.31 -15.02 -13.23
C THR A 258 16.37 -15.93 -12.63
N GLU A 259 16.98 -16.74 -13.47
CA GLU A 259 18.10 -17.61 -13.10
C GLU A 259 19.44 -17.07 -13.62
N GLY A 260 20.52 -17.58 -13.04
CA GLY A 260 21.89 -17.30 -13.47
C GLY A 260 22.39 -15.89 -13.15
N THR A 261 23.37 -15.43 -13.94
CA THR A 261 24.21 -14.25 -13.65
C THR A 261 23.44 -12.93 -13.62
N SER A 262 22.28 -12.86 -14.26
CA SER A 262 21.44 -11.65 -14.30
C SER A 262 20.49 -11.51 -13.11
N LYS A 263 20.31 -12.55 -12.27
CA LYS A 263 19.42 -12.50 -11.11
C LYS A 263 19.79 -11.37 -10.15
N ARG A 264 21.09 -11.24 -9.86
CA ARG A 264 21.60 -10.24 -8.93
C ARG A 264 21.29 -8.80 -9.37
N SER A 265 21.53 -8.46 -10.64
CA SER A 265 21.27 -7.10 -11.12
C SER A 265 19.78 -6.77 -11.09
N LYS A 266 18.90 -7.75 -11.36
CA LYS A 266 17.45 -7.57 -11.24
C LYS A 266 16.98 -7.41 -9.79
N LEU A 267 17.56 -8.14 -8.84
CA LEU A 267 17.27 -7.94 -7.41
C LEU A 267 17.69 -6.53 -6.94
N LEU A 268 18.86 -6.05 -7.37
CA LEU A 268 19.32 -4.69 -7.07
C LEU A 268 18.40 -3.63 -7.69
N HIS A 269 17.92 -3.87 -8.91
CA HIS A 269 16.95 -2.99 -9.57
C HIS A 269 15.61 -2.94 -8.82
N ALA A 270 15.05 -4.10 -8.46
CA ALA A 270 13.84 -4.20 -7.65
C ALA A 270 14.01 -3.49 -6.29
N ALA A 271 15.15 -3.67 -5.63
CA ALA A 271 15.47 -2.97 -4.39
C ALA A 271 15.48 -1.44 -4.58
N ALA A 272 16.04 -0.93 -5.68
CA ALA A 272 16.03 0.50 -5.97
C ALA A 272 14.60 1.05 -6.17
N LEU A 273 13.74 0.31 -6.88
CA LEU A 273 12.33 0.69 -7.07
C LEU A 273 11.56 0.70 -5.74
N HIS A 274 11.80 -0.26 -4.85
CA HIS A 274 11.20 -0.28 -3.51
C HIS A 274 11.60 0.93 -2.67
N ARG A 275 12.85 1.42 -2.77
CA ARG A 275 13.26 2.67 -2.10
C ARG A 275 12.48 3.87 -2.64
N GLN A 276 12.36 3.98 -3.96
CA GLN A 276 11.58 5.06 -4.61
C GLN A 276 10.08 5.00 -4.26
N ALA A 277 9.60 3.83 -3.86
CA ALA A 277 8.23 3.57 -3.43
C ALA A 277 8.00 3.73 -1.91
N GLY A 278 9.02 4.11 -1.14
CA GLY A 278 8.96 4.26 0.31
C GLY A 278 8.87 2.94 1.10
N SER A 279 9.35 1.84 0.50
CA SER A 279 9.36 0.49 1.08
C SER A 279 10.80 0.03 1.36
N MET A 280 11.42 0.59 2.41
CA MET A 280 12.82 0.38 2.75
C MET A 280 13.13 -1.01 3.35
N ARG A 281 12.24 -1.60 4.16
CA ARG A 281 12.40 -2.97 4.68
C ARG A 281 12.34 -3.99 3.55
N ALA A 282 11.43 -3.81 2.59
CA ALA A 282 11.39 -4.62 1.36
C ALA A 282 12.68 -4.47 0.54
N ALA A 283 13.15 -3.23 0.34
CA ALA A 283 14.40 -2.96 -0.36
C ALA A 283 15.61 -3.63 0.32
N LYS A 284 15.70 -3.55 1.66
CA LYS A 284 16.78 -4.16 2.45
C LYS A 284 16.78 -5.69 2.32
N ALA A 285 15.61 -6.32 2.37
CA ALA A 285 15.50 -7.76 2.17
C ALA A 285 16.00 -8.20 0.79
N LEU A 286 15.66 -7.45 -0.26
CA LEU A 286 16.14 -7.74 -1.63
C LEU A 286 17.65 -7.51 -1.79
N LEU A 287 18.23 -6.53 -1.10
CA LEU A 287 19.69 -6.36 -1.06
C LEU A 287 20.38 -7.56 -0.44
N ASN A 288 19.86 -8.05 0.70
CA ASN A 288 20.39 -9.24 1.36
C ASN A 288 20.27 -10.48 0.45
N GLU A 289 19.15 -10.63 -0.27
CA GLU A 289 18.96 -11.71 -1.26
C GLU A 289 19.99 -11.61 -2.40
N ALA A 290 20.25 -10.40 -2.90
CA ALA A 290 21.24 -10.15 -3.97
C ALA A 290 22.69 -10.39 -3.53
N GLU A 291 22.99 -10.17 -2.25
CA GLU A 291 24.31 -10.48 -1.67
C GLU A 291 24.50 -11.99 -1.50
N ALA A 292 23.47 -12.69 -1.01
CA ALA A 292 23.48 -14.15 -0.89
C ALA A 292 23.65 -14.84 -2.25
N SER A 293 23.15 -14.24 -3.33
CA SER A 293 23.32 -14.77 -4.69
C SER A 293 24.74 -14.62 -5.25
N ARG A 294 25.67 -13.92 -4.56
CA ARG A 294 27.08 -13.80 -4.96
C ARG A 294 27.91 -15.04 -4.58
N GLY A 295 27.42 -15.85 -3.64
CA GLY A 295 28.10 -17.03 -3.11
C GLY A 295 27.68 -18.36 -3.77
N ARG A 296 26.86 -18.31 -4.83
CA ARG A 296 26.48 -19.46 -5.66
C ARG A 296 26.92 -19.21 -7.09
#